data_AF-A0A7J9E6S4-F1
#
_entry.id   AF-A0A7J9E6S4-F1
#
_cell.length_a   1.000
_cell.length_b   1.000
_cell.length_c   1.000
_cell.angle_alpha   90.00
_cell.angle_beta   90.00
_cell.angle_gamma   90.00
#
_symmetry.space_group_name_H-M   'P 1'
#
loop_
_entity.id
_entity.type
_entity.pdbx_description
1 polymer ?
#
loop_
_entity_poly.entity_id
_entity_poly.type
_entity_poly.pdbx_seq_one_letter_code
_entity_poly.pdbx_strand_id
1 'polypeptide(L)'
;MAAAWVIFTANQTVEVLGMSFDARYSYSPAFKFFAYANAIAFGFSLMSLFFMFFARHALTATIYFFFFLHDLMMMSLVLSGLAAGTAIGMVARDGNGHTGWIKICDRFEKFCDKVTVSMALSYVAVVCLLVLTVMSAGKSRQI
;
A
#
# COMPACT_ATOMS: atom_id res chain seq x y z
N MET A 1 5.82 3.39 5.68
CA MET A 1 6.35 4.67 5.18
C MET A 1 7.02 4.55 3.81
N ALA A 2 8.01 3.67 3.62
CA ALA A 2 8.77 3.57 2.37
C ALA A 2 7.88 3.37 1.13
N ALA A 3 6.93 2.42 1.15
CA ALA A 3 6.00 2.21 0.04
C ALA A 3 5.17 3.47 -0.30
N ALA A 4 4.57 4.12 0.71
CA ALA A 4 3.80 5.35 0.54
C ALA A 4 4.64 6.48 -0.07
N TRP A 5 5.87 6.67 0.42
CA TRP A 5 6.78 7.70 -0.09
C TRP A 5 7.15 7.48 -1.56
N VAL A 6 7.47 6.23 -1.92
CA VAL A 6 7.85 5.87 -3.29
C VAL A 6 6.68 6.06 -4.26
N ILE A 7 5.44 5.72 -3.87
CA ILE A 7 4.27 5.93 -4.75
C ILE A 7 3.89 7.41 -4.86
N PHE A 8 4.01 8.20 -3.79
CA PHE A 8 3.74 9.65 -3.85
C PHE A 8 4.73 10.38 -4.75
N THR A 9 5.98 9.90 -4.80
CA THR A 9 7.05 10.43 -5.67
C THR A 9 7.08 9.76 -7.05
N ALA A 10 6.08 8.93 -7.38
CA ALA A 10 5.91 8.35 -8.70
C ALA A 10 5.21 9.37 -9.62
N ASN A 11 6.03 10.23 -10.21
CA ASN A 11 5.70 11.09 -11.34
C ASN A 11 6.81 11.02 -12.39
N GLN A 12 6.43 11.05 -13.67
CA GLN A 12 7.36 11.15 -14.78
C GLN A 12 6.69 11.86 -15.97
N THR A 13 7.33 12.94 -16.43
CA THR A 13 7.01 13.61 -17.69
C THR A 13 7.90 13.06 -18.81
N VAL A 14 7.32 12.77 -19.97
CA VAL A 14 8.05 12.33 -21.18
C VAL A 14 7.51 13.11 -22.37
N GLU A 15 8.39 13.71 -23.16
CA GLU A 15 8.01 14.38 -24.40
C GLU A 15 7.89 13.37 -25.54
N VAL A 16 6.75 13.38 -26.23
CA VAL A 16 6.47 12.52 -27.36
C VAL A 16 6.02 13.40 -28.52
N LEU A 17 6.82 13.45 -29.59
CA LEU A 17 6.48 14.19 -30.81
C LEU A 17 6.11 15.67 -30.55
N GLY A 18 6.84 16.35 -29.65
CA GLY A 18 6.61 17.76 -29.32
C GLY A 18 5.44 18.04 -28.37
N MET A 19 4.74 16.99 -27.89
CA MET A 19 3.71 17.09 -26.86
C MET A 19 4.21 16.44 -25.56
N SER A 20 4.12 17.17 -24.45
CA SER A 20 4.51 16.67 -23.13
C SER A 20 3.42 15.76 -22.57
N PHE A 21 3.69 14.45 -22.46
CA PHE A 21 2.82 13.49 -21.78
C PHE A 21 3.34 13.24 -20.37
N ASP A 22 2.46 13.34 -19.38
CA ASP A 22 2.79 13.17 -17.98
C ASP A 22 2.11 11.92 -17.42
N ALA A 23 2.84 11.13 -16.64
CA ALA A 23 2.34 9.96 -15.93
C ALA A 23 2.46 10.20 -14.42
N ARG A 24 1.31 10.25 -13.74
CA ARG A 24 1.21 10.39 -12.28
C ARG A 24 0.39 9.28 -11.68
N TYR A 25 0.73 8.89 -10.45
CA TYR A 25 -0.08 7.99 -9.63
C TYR A 25 -1.54 8.50 -9.48
N SER A 26 -1.75 9.83 -9.55
CA SER A 26 -3.05 10.46 -9.41
C SER A 26 -4.03 10.24 -10.57
N TYR A 27 -3.57 9.75 -11.73
CA TYR A 27 -4.45 9.50 -12.87
C TYR A 27 -5.21 8.19 -12.78
N SER A 28 -4.66 7.19 -12.06
CA SER A 28 -5.35 5.93 -11.84
C SER A 28 -6.01 5.90 -10.46
N PRO A 29 -7.32 5.61 -10.36
CA PRO A 29 -7.99 5.48 -9.08
C PRO A 29 -7.39 4.34 -8.23
N ALA A 30 -6.87 3.29 -8.87
CA ALA A 30 -6.22 2.17 -8.18
C ALA A 30 -4.93 2.60 -7.47
N PHE A 31 -4.06 3.36 -8.15
CA PHE A 31 -2.82 3.85 -7.55
C PHE A 31 -3.07 4.92 -6.49
N LYS A 32 -4.09 5.77 -6.66
CA LYS A 32 -4.57 6.66 -5.59
C LYS A 32 -4.98 5.87 -4.36
N PHE A 33 -5.87 4.90 -4.52
CA PHE A 33 -6.35 4.08 -3.41
C PHE A 33 -5.21 3.35 -2.70
N PHE A 34 -4.28 2.76 -3.45
CA PHE A 34 -3.07 2.13 -2.90
C PHE A 34 -2.20 3.11 -2.10
N ALA A 35 -1.98 4.33 -2.60
CA ALA A 35 -1.19 5.35 -1.91
C ALA A 35 -1.85 5.79 -0.60
N TYR A 36 -3.16 6.09 -0.64
CA TYR A 36 -3.92 6.47 0.55
C TYR A 36 -4.02 5.33 1.56
N ALA A 37 -4.22 4.08 1.12
CA ALA A 37 -4.25 2.92 2.00
C ALA A 37 -2.95 2.76 2.79
N ASN A 38 -1.79 2.88 2.11
CA ASN A 38 -0.49 2.83 2.78
C ASN A 38 -0.23 4.03 3.70
N ALA A 39 -0.71 5.22 3.34
CA ALA A 39 -0.60 6.42 4.17
C ALA A 39 -1.42 6.32 5.46
N ILE A 40 -2.67 5.86 5.33
CA ILE A 40 -3.59 5.61 6.45
C ILE A 40 -2.99 4.56 7.38
N ALA A 41 -2.56 3.41 6.84
CA ALA A 41 -1.94 2.34 7.63
C ALA A 41 -0.73 2.85 8.43
N PHE A 42 0.08 3.73 7.85
CA PHE A 42 1.21 4.34 8.55
C PHE A 42 0.76 5.29 9.68
N GLY A 43 -0.18 6.19 9.40
CA GLY A 43 -0.69 7.13 10.42
C GLY A 43 -1.33 6.42 11.61
N PHE A 44 -2.12 5.39 11.34
CA PHE A 44 -2.75 4.58 12.37
C PHE A 44 -1.74 3.72 13.16
N SER A 45 -0.71 3.18 12.49
CA SER A 45 0.36 2.45 13.18
C SER A 45 1.12 3.36 14.16
N LEU A 46 1.39 4.61 13.80
CA LEU A 46 2.01 5.60 14.69
C LEU A 46 1.11 5.95 15.88
N MET A 47 -0.18 6.17 15.62
CA MET A 47 -1.17 6.45 16.67
C MET A 47 -1.25 5.29 17.67
N SER A 48 -1.23 4.07 17.14
CA SER A 48 -1.25 2.83 17.91
C SER A 48 0.01 2.70 18.79
N LEU A 49 1.20 2.97 18.23
CA LEU A 49 2.45 2.98 18.97
C LEU A 49 2.47 4.05 20.09
N PHE A 50 1.93 5.23 19.79
CA PHE A 50 1.79 6.32 20.76
C PHE A 50 0.86 5.92 21.91
N PHE A 51 -0.29 5.34 21.59
CA PHE A 51 -1.21 4.82 22.61
C PHE A 51 -0.56 3.75 23.49
N MET A 52 0.19 2.83 22.90
CA MET A 52 0.91 1.78 23.62
C MET A 52 1.98 2.34 24.58
N PHE A 53 2.63 3.45 24.20
CA PHE A 53 3.62 4.13 25.05
C PHE A 53 2.98 4.77 26.29
N PHE A 54 1.83 5.45 26.12
CA PHE A 54 1.11 6.12 27.21
C PHE A 54 0.30 5.15 28.09
N ALA A 55 -0.30 4.12 27.50
CA ALA A 55 -1.20 3.19 28.20
C ALA A 55 -0.47 2.01 28.88
N ARG A 56 0.87 2.09 29.05
CA ARG A 56 1.75 1.03 29.58
C ARG A 56 1.30 0.41 30.92
N HIS A 57 0.49 1.11 31.71
CA HIS A 57 0.03 0.68 33.04
C HIS A 57 -1.37 0.06 33.08
N ALA A 58 -2.11 0.00 31.97
CA ALA A 58 -3.53 -0.41 31.96
C ALA A 58 -3.88 -1.42 30.84
N LEU A 59 -2.98 -2.37 30.51
CA LEU A 59 -3.27 -3.37 29.48
C LEU A 59 -4.22 -4.47 29.98
N THR A 60 -5.51 -4.31 29.68
CA THR A 60 -6.55 -5.32 29.85
C THR A 60 -6.71 -6.16 28.57
N ALA A 61 -7.23 -7.39 28.67
CA ALA A 61 -7.53 -8.28 27.54
C ALA A 61 -8.31 -7.59 26.39
N THR A 62 -9.22 -6.68 26.73
CA THR A 62 -9.99 -5.87 25.77
C THR A 62 -9.11 -5.00 24.85
N ILE A 63 -7.98 -4.48 25.34
CA ILE A 63 -7.07 -3.64 24.56
C ILE A 63 -6.30 -4.47 23.53
N TYR A 64 -5.90 -5.70 23.89
CA TYR A 64 -5.25 -6.63 22.96
C TYR A 64 -6.18 -7.03 21.82
N PHE A 65 -7.47 -7.26 22.12
CA PHE A 65 -8.47 -7.53 21.09
C PHE A 65 -8.67 -6.33 20.14
N PHE A 66 -8.68 -5.10 20.68
CA PHE A 66 -8.77 -3.89 19.86
C PHE A 66 -7.56 -3.72 18.93
N PHE A 67 -6.35 -3.97 19.44
CA PHE A 67 -5.12 -3.98 18.63
C PHE A 67 -5.17 -5.03 17.51
N PHE A 68 -5.65 -6.24 17.83
CA PHE A 68 -5.83 -7.28 16.84
C PHE A 68 -6.82 -6.87 15.73
N LEU A 69 -7.98 -6.33 16.09
CA LEU A 69 -8.98 -5.85 15.14
C LEU A 69 -8.42 -4.72 14.26
N HIS A 70 -7.71 -3.78 14.89
CA HIS A 70 -7.04 -2.69 14.21
C HIS A 70 -6.02 -3.17 13.18
N ASP A 71 -5.12 -4.09 13.56
CA ASP A 71 -4.10 -4.63 12.67
C ASP A 71 -4.73 -5.42 11.50
N LEU A 72 -5.81 -6.16 11.77
CA LEU A 72 -6.58 -6.87 10.75
C LEU A 72 -7.24 -5.91 9.75
N MET A 73 -7.82 -4.81 10.24
CA MET A 73 -8.41 -3.76 9.39
C MET A 73 -7.35 -3.08 8.52
N MET A 74 -6.17 -2.75 9.07
CA MET A 74 -5.09 -2.14 8.30
C MET A 74 -4.52 -3.10 7.26
N MET A 75 -4.34 -4.38 7.61
CA MET A 75 -3.87 -5.40 6.68
C MET A 75 -4.81 -5.56 5.49
N SER A 76 -6.12 -5.70 5.74
CA SER A 76 -7.13 -5.82 4.69
C SER A 76 -7.21 -4.58 3.79
N LEU A 77 -7.10 -3.38 4.37
CA LEU A 77 -7.08 -2.13 3.61
C LEU A 77 -5.86 -2.06 2.67
N VAL A 78 -4.65 -2.31 3.17
CA VAL A 78 -3.43 -2.28 2.36
C VAL A 78 -3.45 -3.38 1.29
N LEU A 79 -3.90 -4.58 1.64
CA LEU A 79 -3.98 -5.70 0.71
C LEU A 79 -4.96 -5.43 -0.44
N SER A 80 -6.13 -4.83 -0.16
CA SER A 80 -7.09 -4.45 -1.21
C SER A 80 -6.51 -3.41 -2.17
N GLY A 81 -5.81 -2.40 -1.63
CA GLY A 81 -5.12 -1.39 -2.44
C GLY A 81 -4.00 -1.98 -3.26
N LEU A 82 -3.21 -2.89 -2.68
CA LEU A 82 -2.13 -3.59 -3.36
C LEU A 82 -2.65 -4.49 -4.49
N ALA A 83 -3.75 -5.20 -4.27
CA ALA A 83 -4.39 -6.03 -5.30
C ALA A 83 -4.89 -5.17 -6.47
N ALA A 84 -5.59 -4.07 -6.19
CA ALA A 84 -6.06 -3.15 -7.22
C ALA A 84 -4.89 -2.50 -7.99
N GLY A 85 -3.87 -2.06 -7.26
CA GLY A 85 -2.64 -1.53 -7.84
C GLY A 85 -1.94 -2.55 -8.75
N THR A 86 -1.81 -3.79 -8.29
CA THR A 86 -1.14 -4.87 -9.04
C THR A 86 -1.90 -5.18 -10.33
N ALA A 87 -3.24 -5.25 -10.27
CA ALA A 87 -4.06 -5.45 -11.46
C ALA A 87 -3.82 -4.37 -12.52
N ILE A 88 -3.86 -3.10 -12.13
CA ILE A 88 -3.59 -1.99 -13.07
C ILE A 88 -2.11 -1.94 -13.48
N GLY A 89 -1.19 -2.28 -12.59
CA GLY A 89 0.25 -2.35 -12.87
C GLY A 89 0.58 -3.40 -13.93
N MET A 90 -0.04 -4.58 -13.87
CA MET A 90 0.09 -5.61 -14.89
C MET A 90 -0.45 -5.13 -16.24
N VAL A 91 -1.61 -4.48 -16.24
CA VAL A 91 -2.17 -3.94 -17.49
C VAL A 91 -1.28 -2.82 -18.06
N ALA A 92 -0.65 -2.00 -17.21
CA ALA A 92 0.28 -0.97 -17.66
C ALA A 92 1.57 -1.53 -18.27
N ARG A 93 2.03 -2.70 -17.79
CA ARG A 93 3.26 -3.38 -18.24
C ARG A 93 3.03 -4.25 -19.48
N ASP A 94 2.04 -5.12 -19.42
CA ASP A 94 1.81 -6.15 -20.43
C ASP A 94 0.79 -5.71 -21.50
N GLY A 95 -0.04 -4.71 -21.19
CA GLY A 95 -1.15 -4.30 -22.05
C GLY A 95 -2.20 -5.40 -22.18
N ASN A 96 -3.27 -5.12 -22.91
CA ASN A 96 -4.22 -6.14 -23.34
C ASN A 96 -4.84 -5.76 -24.69
N GLY A 97 -4.36 -6.38 -25.76
CA GLY A 97 -4.84 -6.11 -27.12
C GLY A 97 -6.33 -6.41 -27.31
N HIS A 98 -6.89 -7.36 -26.55
CA HIS A 98 -8.29 -7.75 -26.67
C HIS A 98 -9.26 -6.67 -26.14
N THR A 99 -8.85 -5.89 -25.14
CA THR A 99 -9.63 -4.77 -24.61
C THR A 99 -9.11 -3.40 -25.08
N GLY A 100 -8.11 -3.37 -25.98
CA GLY A 100 -7.50 -2.13 -26.49
C GLY A 100 -6.56 -1.41 -25.51
N TRP A 101 -6.12 -2.08 -24.44
CA TRP A 101 -5.19 -1.46 -23.48
C TRP A 101 -3.76 -1.51 -24.01
N ILE A 102 -3.18 -0.33 -24.20
CA ILE A 102 -1.80 -0.17 -24.66
C ILE A 102 -0.80 -0.30 -23.50
N LYS A 103 0.41 -0.77 -23.80
CA LYS A 103 1.54 -0.80 -22.86
C LYS A 103 2.01 0.64 -22.61
N ILE A 104 2.08 1.01 -21.34
CA ILE A 104 2.50 2.36 -20.92
C ILE A 104 3.94 2.32 -20.41
N CYS A 105 4.35 1.21 -19.79
CA CYS A 105 5.69 1.10 -19.18
C CYS A 105 6.85 1.17 -20.18
N ASP A 106 6.66 0.84 -21.46
CA ASP A 106 7.70 0.97 -22.51
C ASP A 106 8.16 2.43 -22.69
N ARG A 107 7.29 3.39 -22.38
CA ARG A 107 7.58 4.82 -22.53
C ARG A 107 7.86 5.51 -21.20
N PHE A 108 7.30 5.00 -20.10
CA PHE A 108 7.42 5.54 -18.75
C PHE A 108 8.12 4.56 -17.81
N GLU A 109 9.30 4.08 -18.20
CA GLU A 109 10.04 3.06 -17.45
C GLU A 109 10.31 3.46 -16.01
N LYS A 110 10.81 4.69 -15.75
CA LYS A 110 11.12 5.15 -14.39
C LYS A 110 9.89 5.23 -13.49
N PHE A 111 8.74 5.61 -14.03
CA PHE A 111 7.47 5.60 -13.30
C PHE A 111 7.06 4.17 -12.95
N CYS A 112 7.08 3.25 -13.93
CA CYS A 112 6.72 1.85 -13.69
C CYS A 112 7.68 1.15 -12.71
N ASP A 113 8.97 1.47 -12.75
CA ASP A 113 9.95 0.93 -11.82
C ASP A 113 9.67 1.40 -10.39
N LYS A 114 9.43 2.71 -10.18
CA LYS A 114 9.02 3.25 -8.88
C LYS A 114 7.75 2.59 -8.35
N VAL A 115 6.73 2.44 -9.20
CA VAL A 115 5.46 1.81 -8.83
C VAL A 115 5.69 0.35 -8.43
N THR A 116 6.48 -0.41 -9.19
CA THR A 116 6.81 -1.81 -8.92
C THR A 116 7.57 -1.96 -7.61
N VAL A 117 8.57 -1.11 -7.37
CA VAL A 117 9.33 -1.08 -6.10
C VAL A 117 8.40 -0.75 -4.92
N SER A 118 7.50 0.22 -5.08
CA SER A 118 6.51 0.56 -4.05
C SER A 118 5.58 -0.62 -3.73
N MET A 119 5.09 -1.33 -4.75
CA MET A 119 4.26 -2.53 -4.57
C MET A 119 5.02 -3.64 -3.84
N ALA A 120 6.26 -3.91 -4.24
CA ALA A 120 7.09 -4.93 -3.59
C ALA A 120 7.29 -4.61 -2.10
N LEU A 121 7.55 -3.35 -1.76
CA LEU A 121 7.64 -2.89 -0.37
C LEU A 121 6.31 -3.06 0.39
N SER A 122 5.16 -2.81 -0.25
CA SER A 122 3.86 -3.04 0.37
C SER A 122 3.54 -4.52 0.56
N TYR A 123 3.97 -5.42 -0.33
CA TYR A 123 3.84 -6.87 -0.11
C TYR A 123 4.55 -7.30 1.18
N VAL A 124 5.79 -6.84 1.38
CA VAL A 124 6.54 -7.10 2.62
C VAL A 124 5.79 -6.53 3.83
N ALA A 125 5.24 -5.32 3.73
CA ALA A 125 4.45 -4.72 4.81
C ALA A 125 3.20 -5.54 5.17
N VAL A 126 2.47 -6.06 4.18
CA VAL A 126 1.30 -6.92 4.40
C VAL A 126 1.70 -8.21 5.11
N VAL A 127 2.81 -8.84 4.71
CA VAL A 127 3.32 -10.05 5.39
C VAL A 127 3.67 -9.75 6.85
N CYS A 128 4.33 -8.63 7.12
CA CYS A 128 4.62 -8.21 8.49
C CYS A 128 3.34 -7.97 9.31
N LEU A 129 2.35 -7.27 8.76
CA LEU A 129 1.05 -7.04 9.41
C LEU A 129 0.32 -8.36 9.70
N LEU A 130 0.40 -9.33 8.79
CA LEU A 130 -0.19 -10.66 8.98
C LEU A 130 0.47 -11.39 10.16
N VAL A 131 1.80 -11.38 10.24
CA VAL A 131 2.53 -12.00 11.36
C VAL A 131 2.13 -11.34 12.70
N LEU A 132 2.08 -10.01 12.75
CA LEU A 132 1.64 -9.27 13.93
C LEU A 132 0.20 -9.60 14.33
N THR A 133 -0.70 -9.71 13.35
CA THR A 133 -2.10 -10.09 13.55
C THR A 133 -2.21 -11.49 14.17
N VAL A 134 -1.44 -12.47 13.66
CA VAL A 134 -1.43 -13.85 14.18
C VAL A 134 -0.87 -13.90 15.60
N MET A 135 0.22 -13.15 15.89
CA MET A 135 0.79 -13.07 17.23
C MET A 135 -0.19 -12.47 18.24
N SER A 136 -0.87 -11.38 17.85
CA SER A 136 -1.88 -10.71 18.68
C SER A 136 -3.09 -11.61 18.95
N ALA A 137 -3.56 -12.36 17.95
CA ALA A 137 -4.61 -13.37 18.13
C ALA A 137 -4.19 -14.48 19.10
N GLY A 138 -2.97 -15.01 18.94
CA GLY A 138 -2.43 -16.05 19.80
C GLY A 138 -2.36 -15.60 21.26
N LYS A 139 -1.89 -14.37 21.51
CA LYS A 139 -1.79 -13.79 22.86
C LYS A 139 -3.16 -13.48 23.45
N SER A 140 -4.12 -13.00 22.65
CA SER A 140 -5.50 -12.76 23.10
C SER A 140 -6.23 -14.02 23.53
N ARG A 141 -5.81 -15.20 23.06
CA ARG A 141 -6.43 -16.49 23.40
C ARG A 141 -5.82 -17.16 24.64
N GLN A 142 -4.67 -16.69 25.13
CA GLN A 142 -4.00 -17.22 26.33
C GLN A 142 -4.34 -16.48 27.63
N ILE A 143 -5.13 -15.41 27.55
CA ILE A 143 -5.66 -14.65 28.70
C ILE A 143 -7.13 -15.04 28.86
#